data_AF-A0A4P6K2T4-F1
#
_entry.id   AF-A0A4P6K2T4-F1
#
_cell.length_a   1.000
_cell.length_b   1.000
_cell.length_c   1.000
_cell.angle_alpha   90.00
_cell.angle_beta   90.00
_cell.angle_gamma   90.00
#
_symmetry.space_group_name_H-M   'P 1'
#
loop_
_entity.id
_entity.type
_entity.pdbx_description
1 polymer ?
#
loop_
_entity_poly.entity_id
_entity_poly.type
_entity_poly.pdbx_seq_one_letter_code
_entity_poly.pdbx_strand_id
1 'polypeptide(L)'
;MQQLWRSLLLLLGVAIVSLSLAACGGARVDVSPGSSVQGNSATVGANPSVKTTTTSEKSTISFTANGGVNGSYTIESALTASKLRHGHKEFTIDLAQGEKSIFIAFYGYEGPGTYTLTNGVNGGDIRIDLGKNVGTWDLALEHASSCTLVVTSDQPGQLTGINRMQGRFSCQLLPAYTAHHPQDALKVTDGRFDVLIIVES
;
A
#
# COMPACT_ATOMS: atom_id res chain seq x y z
N MET A 1 -1.44 -52.00 -6.07
CA MET A 1 -2.38 -52.09 -4.93
C MET A 1 -2.10 -50.99 -3.90
N GLN A 2 -2.26 -49.71 -4.27
CA GLN A 2 -2.24 -48.57 -3.31
C GLN A 2 -3.15 -47.42 -3.79
N GLN A 3 -4.14 -47.72 -4.64
CA GLN A 3 -5.30 -46.87 -4.91
C GLN A 3 -6.47 -47.50 -4.17
N LEU A 4 -7.02 -46.84 -3.14
CA LEU A 4 -8.43 -46.96 -2.69
C LEU A 4 -8.76 -46.25 -1.36
N TRP A 5 -7.83 -45.54 -0.70
CA TRP A 5 -8.04 -45.11 0.71
C TRP A 5 -8.24 -43.61 0.97
N ARG A 6 -8.59 -42.78 -0.04
CA ARG A 6 -8.75 -41.32 0.19
C ARG A 6 -10.10 -40.71 -0.20
N SER A 7 -11.09 -41.49 -0.61
CA SER A 7 -12.36 -40.95 -1.14
C SER A 7 -13.57 -41.07 -0.20
N LEU A 8 -13.35 -41.21 1.11
CA LEU A 8 -14.46 -41.43 2.05
C LEU A 8 -14.23 -40.67 3.34
N LEU A 9 -14.48 -39.36 3.35
CA LEU A 9 -14.84 -38.55 4.53
C LEU A 9 -15.09 -37.11 4.07
N LEU A 10 -16.19 -36.53 4.53
CA LEU A 10 -16.62 -35.12 4.37
C LEU A 10 -17.59 -34.83 3.22
N LEU A 11 -18.51 -35.77 2.96
CA LEU A 11 -19.89 -35.46 2.59
C LEU A 11 -20.77 -35.76 3.81
N LEU A 12 -20.92 -34.82 4.74
CA LEU A 12 -22.05 -34.70 5.67
C LEU A 12 -21.85 -33.46 6.56
N GLY A 13 -22.70 -32.44 6.41
CA GLY A 13 -22.65 -31.21 7.19
C GLY A 13 -23.76 -30.24 6.81
N VAL A 14 -24.99 -30.75 6.82
CA VAL A 14 -26.23 -30.01 6.61
C VAL A 14 -26.53 -29.10 7.81
N ALA A 15 -27.19 -27.97 7.53
CA ALA A 15 -28.15 -27.26 8.38
C ALA A 15 -27.78 -25.84 8.87
N ILE A 16 -28.44 -24.86 8.21
CA ILE A 16 -29.37 -23.89 8.81
C ILE A 16 -28.88 -23.13 10.05
N VAL A 17 -28.65 -21.82 9.89
CA VAL A 17 -29.13 -20.79 10.85
C VAL A 17 -29.49 -19.52 10.08
N SER A 18 -30.80 -19.30 9.94
CA SER A 18 -31.42 -18.00 9.71
C SER A 18 -31.30 -17.17 10.98
N LEU A 19 -31.07 -15.85 10.92
CA LEU A 19 -31.68 -14.91 11.88
C LEU A 19 -31.69 -13.48 11.35
N SER A 20 -32.75 -12.79 11.75
CA SER A 20 -33.41 -11.62 11.18
C SER A 20 -33.22 -10.33 11.99
N LEU A 21 -33.46 -9.20 11.33
CA LEU A 21 -34.04 -7.92 11.81
C LEU A 21 -33.43 -7.18 13.03
N ALA A 22 -33.08 -5.90 12.80
CA ALA A 22 -33.26 -4.72 13.69
C ALA A 22 -32.46 -3.54 13.08
N ALA A 23 -32.80 -2.25 13.16
CA ALA A 23 -33.92 -1.53 13.73
C ALA A 23 -33.87 -0.07 13.21
N CYS A 24 -35.04 0.57 13.22
CA CYS A 24 -35.26 2.00 13.02
C CYS A 24 -34.62 2.87 14.11
N GLY A 25 -34.39 4.14 13.76
CA GLY A 25 -34.22 5.26 14.70
C GLY A 25 -33.20 6.24 14.13
N GLY A 26 -33.48 7.51 13.84
CA GLY A 26 -34.46 8.42 14.41
C GLY A 26 -33.68 9.64 14.94
N ALA A 27 -33.67 10.75 14.21
CA ALA A 27 -33.16 12.05 14.68
C ALA A 27 -34.04 13.14 14.05
N ARG A 28 -35.10 13.56 14.75
CA ARG A 28 -35.17 14.77 15.60
C ARG A 28 -34.73 16.04 14.84
N VAL A 29 -35.74 16.79 14.42
CA VAL A 29 -35.63 18.17 13.94
C VAL A 29 -36.02 19.06 15.12
N ASP A 30 -35.04 19.72 15.74
CA ASP A 30 -35.29 20.83 16.67
C ASP A 30 -35.22 22.14 15.87
N VAL A 31 -36.37 22.79 15.70
CA VAL A 31 -36.47 24.17 15.24
C VAL A 31 -36.62 25.06 16.46
N SER A 32 -35.68 25.99 16.65
CA SER A 32 -35.86 27.13 17.53
C SER A 32 -35.51 28.41 16.77
N PRO A 33 -36.41 29.40 16.67
CA PRO A 33 -36.13 30.67 16.03
C PRO A 33 -35.77 31.71 17.10
N GLY A 34 -34.63 32.39 16.94
CA GLY A 34 -34.34 33.55 17.77
C GLY A 34 -32.91 34.02 17.71
N SER A 35 -32.65 35.03 16.87
CA SER A 35 -32.04 36.31 17.28
C SER A 35 -31.48 37.03 16.07
N SER A 36 -32.16 38.09 15.66
CA SER A 36 -31.62 39.15 14.83
C SER A 36 -30.64 39.98 15.66
N VAL A 37 -29.36 40.02 15.26
CA VAL A 37 -28.46 41.13 15.61
C VAL A 37 -27.86 41.68 14.34
N GLN A 38 -28.22 42.93 14.09
CA GLN A 38 -27.80 43.81 13.04
C GLN A 38 -26.48 44.48 13.43
N GLY A 39 -25.57 44.60 12.45
CA GLY A 39 -24.54 45.66 12.43
C GLY A 39 -23.16 45.27 12.93
N ASN A 40 -22.21 45.07 12.02
CA ASN A 40 -21.31 46.16 11.63
C ASN A 40 -20.40 45.72 10.48
N SER A 41 -20.32 46.60 9.46
CA SER A 41 -19.27 46.57 8.45
C SER A 41 -17.91 46.76 9.11
N ALA A 42 -17.04 45.77 8.97
CA ALA A 42 -15.61 45.94 9.11
C ALA A 42 -14.96 45.38 7.84
N THR A 43 -14.41 46.27 7.03
CA THR A 43 -13.48 46.00 5.95
C THR A 43 -12.24 45.34 6.54
N VAL A 44 -12.07 44.04 6.29
CA VAL A 44 -10.83 43.31 6.63
C VAL A 44 -10.33 42.57 5.40
N GLY A 45 -9.16 43.01 4.97
CA GLY A 45 -8.11 42.33 4.21
C GLY A 45 -8.49 41.17 3.31
N ALA A 46 -8.14 41.31 2.02
CA ALA A 46 -7.98 40.20 1.10
C ALA A 46 -7.27 39.03 1.79
N ASN A 47 -8.04 37.96 2.02
CA ASN A 47 -7.55 36.69 2.50
C ASN A 47 -6.48 36.22 1.51
N PRO A 48 -5.24 35.90 1.92
CA PRO A 48 -4.33 35.23 1.01
C PRO A 48 -5.04 33.96 0.58
N SER A 49 -5.17 33.78 -0.73
CA SER A 49 -5.60 32.52 -1.33
C SER A 49 -4.75 31.44 -0.67
N VAL A 50 -5.37 30.69 0.26
CA VAL A 50 -4.82 29.43 0.72
C VAL A 50 -4.71 28.63 -0.56
N LYS A 51 -3.49 28.52 -1.05
CA LYS A 51 -3.16 27.63 -2.14
C LYS A 51 -3.47 26.25 -1.58
N THR A 52 -4.69 25.78 -1.79
CA THR A 52 -5.07 24.40 -1.57
C THR A 52 -4.19 23.63 -2.53
N THR A 53 -3.01 23.25 -2.05
CA THR A 53 -2.10 22.40 -2.79
C THR A 53 -2.89 21.12 -2.95
N THR A 54 -3.46 20.90 -4.12
CA THR A 54 -4.09 19.65 -4.50
C THR A 54 -3.02 18.59 -4.33
N THR A 55 -2.99 17.94 -3.18
CA THR A 55 -2.21 16.74 -2.95
C THR A 55 -2.60 15.79 -4.06
N SER A 56 -1.66 15.53 -4.96
CA SER A 56 -1.84 14.61 -6.09
C SER A 56 -2.58 13.37 -5.60
N GLU A 57 -3.73 13.06 -6.20
CA GLU A 57 -4.53 11.86 -5.88
C GLU A 57 -3.88 10.56 -6.39
N LYS A 58 -2.63 10.64 -6.83
CA LYS A 58 -1.87 9.50 -7.33
C LYS A 58 -0.87 9.02 -6.30
N SER A 59 -0.71 7.70 -6.26
CA SER A 59 0.43 7.01 -5.68
C SER A 59 1.58 6.98 -6.69
N THR A 60 2.80 7.23 -6.24
CA THR A 60 3.99 7.22 -7.09
C THR A 60 5.14 6.53 -6.40
N ILE A 61 5.85 5.70 -7.15
CA ILE A 61 7.16 5.17 -6.80
C ILE A 61 8.16 5.57 -7.87
N SER A 62 9.34 6.01 -7.44
CA SER A 62 10.49 6.24 -8.33
C SER A 62 11.73 5.57 -7.76
N PHE A 63 12.63 5.08 -8.62
CA PHE A 63 13.87 4.45 -8.20
C PHE A 63 14.91 4.43 -9.32
N THR A 64 16.18 4.27 -8.95
CA THR A 64 17.27 3.99 -9.89
C THR A 64 17.71 2.54 -9.75
N ALA A 65 17.73 1.82 -10.86
CA ALA A 65 18.14 0.44 -10.95
C ALA A 65 19.53 0.32 -11.58
N ASN A 66 20.34 -0.59 -11.08
CA ASN A 66 21.66 -0.95 -11.63
C ASN A 66 21.85 -2.47 -11.62
N GLY A 67 22.67 -3.01 -12.52
CA GLY A 67 22.92 -4.46 -12.62
C GLY A 67 22.15 -5.07 -13.79
N GLY A 68 21.23 -6.02 -13.50
CA GLY A 68 20.43 -6.69 -14.53
C GLY A 68 19.79 -5.73 -15.54
N VAL A 69 19.28 -4.59 -15.04
CA VAL A 69 18.95 -3.44 -15.87
C VAL A 69 19.50 -2.16 -15.25
N ASN A 70 19.76 -1.15 -16.09
CA ASN A 70 20.26 0.16 -15.66
C ASN A 70 19.30 1.26 -16.10
N GLY A 71 18.94 2.16 -15.18
CA GLY A 71 18.12 3.33 -15.50
C GLY A 71 17.30 3.86 -14.33
N SER A 72 16.56 4.93 -14.59
CA SER A 72 15.60 5.51 -13.63
C SER A 72 14.18 5.18 -14.06
N TYR A 73 13.37 4.77 -13.09
CA TYR A 73 12.01 4.31 -13.31
C TYR A 73 11.05 5.07 -12.41
N THR A 74 9.88 5.39 -12.95
CA THR A 74 8.74 5.92 -12.20
C THR A 74 7.52 5.08 -12.54
N ILE A 75 6.76 4.71 -11.51
CA ILE A 75 5.50 3.97 -11.59
C ILE A 75 4.44 4.83 -10.89
N GLU A 76 3.41 5.22 -11.62
CA GLU A 76 2.27 5.98 -11.10
C GLU A 76 0.98 5.16 -11.15
N SER A 77 0.16 5.23 -10.11
CA SER A 77 -1.18 4.65 -10.08
C SER A 77 -2.18 5.58 -9.41
N ALA A 78 -3.40 5.61 -9.93
CA ALA A 78 -4.53 6.32 -9.31
C ALA A 78 -5.21 5.50 -8.19
N LEU A 79 -4.85 4.21 -8.06
CA LEU A 79 -5.49 3.31 -7.10
C LEU A 79 -4.72 3.26 -5.78
N THR A 80 -5.47 3.31 -4.68
CA THR A 80 -5.06 2.78 -3.38
C THR A 80 -5.04 1.25 -3.42
N ALA A 81 -4.04 0.66 -4.06
CA ALA A 81 -3.77 -0.79 -3.96
C ALA A 81 -2.84 -1.11 -2.77
N SER A 82 -2.37 -0.07 -2.08
CA SER A 82 -1.60 -0.20 -0.84
C SER A 82 -2.55 -0.32 0.36
N LYS A 83 -2.18 -1.15 1.34
CA LYS A 83 -3.01 -1.52 2.48
C LYS A 83 -2.21 -1.58 3.78
N LEU A 84 -2.81 -1.07 4.85
CA LEU A 84 -2.30 -1.19 6.21
C LEU A 84 -3.36 -1.86 7.10
N ARG A 85 -3.08 -3.05 7.64
CA ARG A 85 -3.97 -3.73 8.60
C ARG A 85 -3.38 -3.65 10.00
N HIS A 86 -3.93 -2.80 10.85
CA HIS A 86 -3.39 -2.59 12.20
C HIS A 86 -3.42 -3.86 13.05
N GLY A 87 -4.50 -4.64 13.01
CA GLY A 87 -4.62 -5.90 13.77
C GLY A 87 -3.62 -6.99 13.34
N HIS A 88 -3.13 -6.95 12.10
CA HIS A 88 -2.15 -7.90 11.57
C HIS A 88 -0.75 -7.31 11.42
N LYS A 89 -0.58 -6.01 11.73
CA LYS A 89 0.64 -5.23 11.43
C LYS A 89 1.13 -5.43 9.99
N GLU A 90 0.22 -5.68 9.05
CA GLU A 90 0.52 -5.96 7.65
C GLU A 90 0.61 -4.64 6.90
N PHE A 91 1.74 -4.40 6.28
CA PHE A 91 1.99 -3.28 5.39
C PHE A 91 2.17 -3.80 3.97
N THR A 92 1.43 -3.24 3.02
CA THR A 92 1.54 -3.58 1.60
C THR A 92 1.51 -2.32 0.75
N ILE A 93 2.46 -2.20 -0.16
CA ILE A 93 2.40 -1.32 -1.33
C ILE A 93 2.30 -2.21 -2.57
N ASP A 94 1.29 -1.96 -3.39
CA ASP A 94 1.13 -2.58 -4.71
C ASP A 94 0.84 -1.47 -5.71
N LEU A 95 1.80 -1.19 -6.60
CA LEU A 95 1.68 -0.17 -7.65
C LEU A 95 1.94 -0.81 -9.01
N ALA A 96 1.03 -0.57 -9.96
CA ALA A 96 1.18 -1.02 -11.33
C ALA A 96 0.88 0.10 -12.34
N GLN A 97 1.66 0.17 -13.41
CA GLN A 97 1.47 1.10 -14.53
C GLN A 97 1.87 0.42 -15.85
N GLY A 98 0.89 0.04 -16.65
CA GLY A 98 1.12 -0.74 -17.87
C GLY A 98 1.70 -2.12 -17.52
N GLU A 99 2.84 -2.48 -18.11
CA GLU A 99 3.54 -3.75 -17.81
C GLU A 99 4.48 -3.66 -16.60
N LYS A 100 4.64 -2.48 -15.99
CA LYS A 100 5.52 -2.27 -14.84
C LYS A 100 4.74 -2.43 -13.55
N SER A 101 5.32 -3.11 -12.58
CA SER A 101 4.76 -3.17 -11.22
C SER A 101 5.84 -3.20 -10.16
N ILE A 102 5.48 -2.73 -8.97
CA ILE A 102 6.26 -2.90 -7.76
C ILE A 102 5.34 -3.33 -6.63
N PHE A 103 5.78 -4.34 -5.90
CA PHE A 103 5.15 -4.85 -4.70
C PHE A 103 6.14 -4.75 -3.55
N ILE A 104 5.70 -4.22 -2.41
CA ILE A 104 6.47 -4.20 -1.16
C ILE A 104 5.51 -4.65 -0.07
N ALA A 105 5.83 -5.71 0.67
CA ALA A 105 4.99 -6.12 1.78
C ALA A 105 5.81 -6.59 2.97
N PHE A 106 5.35 -6.36 4.20
CA PHE A 106 5.94 -6.94 5.40
C PHE A 106 4.98 -6.94 6.58
N TYR A 107 5.33 -7.72 7.60
CA TYR A 107 4.62 -7.76 8.88
C TYR A 107 5.41 -7.06 9.98
N GLY A 108 4.71 -6.38 10.89
CA GLY A 108 5.33 -5.68 12.02
C GLY A 108 5.44 -4.17 11.84
N TYR A 109 4.61 -3.55 11.00
CA TYR A 109 4.55 -2.08 10.93
C TYR A 109 4.06 -1.49 12.26
N GLU A 110 4.83 -0.56 12.82
CA GLU A 110 4.53 0.15 14.08
C GLU A 110 4.50 1.67 13.91
N GLY A 111 4.50 2.16 12.67
CA GLY A 111 4.51 3.59 12.32
C GLY A 111 5.75 4.00 11.50
N PRO A 112 5.98 5.30 11.30
CA PRO A 112 7.18 5.80 10.65
C PRO A 112 8.46 5.27 11.33
N GLY A 113 9.41 4.77 10.52
CA GLY A 113 10.59 4.08 11.01
C GLY A 113 11.39 3.40 9.91
N THR A 114 12.47 2.72 10.31
CA THR A 114 13.31 1.92 9.41
C THR A 114 13.02 0.44 9.62
N TYR A 115 12.78 -0.25 8.51
CA TYR A 115 12.44 -1.66 8.45
C TYR A 115 13.43 -2.38 7.55
N THR A 116 13.82 -3.59 7.97
CA THR A 116 14.63 -4.49 7.16
C THR A 116 13.73 -5.57 6.59
N LEU A 117 13.62 -5.61 5.27
CA LEU A 117 12.87 -6.62 4.54
C LEU A 117 13.83 -7.77 4.23
N THR A 118 13.45 -8.98 4.62
CA THR A 118 14.19 -10.22 4.36
C THR A 118 13.20 -11.33 4.03
N ASN A 119 13.62 -12.28 3.21
CA ASN A 119 12.87 -13.52 2.97
C ASN A 119 12.95 -14.47 4.20
N GLY A 120 12.13 -14.18 5.22
CA GLY A 120 12.06 -14.91 6.48
C GLY A 120 10.67 -14.84 7.14
N VAL A 121 10.48 -15.55 8.25
CA VAL A 121 9.21 -15.55 9.00
C VAL A 121 8.96 -14.17 9.59
N ASN A 122 7.78 -13.58 9.31
CA ASN A 122 7.46 -12.17 9.59
C ASN A 122 8.39 -11.17 8.89
N GLY A 123 9.14 -11.63 7.89
CA GLY A 123 9.98 -10.80 7.06
C GLY A 123 9.18 -9.94 6.09
N GLY A 124 9.88 -9.42 5.11
CA GLY A 124 9.30 -8.57 4.08
C GLY A 124 9.72 -9.05 2.72
N ASP A 125 8.92 -8.67 1.73
CA ASP A 125 9.17 -8.94 0.33
C ASP A 125 9.19 -7.63 -0.45
N ILE A 126 9.97 -7.64 -1.52
CA ILE A 126 9.91 -6.63 -2.55
C ILE A 126 10.08 -7.30 -3.90
N ARG A 127 9.12 -7.05 -4.78
CA ARG A 127 9.12 -7.51 -6.16
C ARG A 127 9.05 -6.33 -7.10
N ILE A 128 9.92 -6.33 -8.11
CA ILE A 128 9.94 -5.35 -9.19
C ILE A 128 9.77 -6.10 -10.51
N ASP A 129 8.74 -5.73 -11.27
CA ASP A 129 8.52 -6.18 -12.64
C ASP A 129 8.60 -4.97 -13.56
N LEU A 130 9.47 -5.04 -14.57
CA LEU A 130 9.65 -3.98 -15.55
C LEU A 130 9.10 -4.35 -16.94
N GLY A 131 8.32 -5.42 -17.02
CA GLY A 131 7.67 -5.92 -18.23
C GLY A 131 8.38 -7.13 -18.82
N LYS A 132 7.68 -7.83 -19.72
CA LYS A 132 8.06 -9.16 -20.23
C LYS A 132 9.44 -9.22 -20.87
N ASN A 133 9.89 -8.12 -21.48
CA ASN A 133 11.16 -8.03 -22.19
C ASN A 133 12.29 -7.39 -21.36
N VAL A 134 12.00 -6.99 -20.12
CA VAL A 134 13.00 -6.36 -19.24
C VAL A 134 13.40 -7.33 -18.14
N GLY A 135 12.45 -7.79 -17.33
CA GLY A 135 12.72 -8.75 -16.28
C GLY A 135 11.89 -8.51 -15.02
N THR A 136 11.99 -9.49 -14.13
CA THR A 136 11.36 -9.50 -12.83
C THR A 136 12.41 -9.85 -11.78
N TRP A 137 12.42 -9.13 -10.67
CA TRP A 137 13.32 -9.34 -9.54
C TRP A 137 12.51 -9.40 -8.25
N ASP A 138 12.87 -10.32 -7.37
CA ASP A 138 12.01 -10.71 -6.26
C ASP A 138 12.86 -11.11 -5.05
N LEU A 139 12.70 -10.43 -3.92
CA LEU A 139 13.48 -10.68 -2.71
C LEU A 139 13.25 -12.10 -2.17
N ALA A 140 12.08 -12.68 -2.41
CA ALA A 140 11.73 -14.01 -1.95
C ALA A 140 12.54 -15.15 -2.62
N LEU A 141 13.38 -14.87 -3.61
CA LEU A 141 14.19 -15.91 -4.27
C LEU A 141 15.50 -16.22 -3.55
N GLU A 142 15.97 -15.36 -2.64
CA GLU A 142 17.25 -15.58 -1.94
C GLU A 142 17.18 -15.18 -0.47
N HIS A 143 17.35 -16.16 0.43
CA HIS A 143 17.24 -15.95 1.89
C HIS A 143 18.31 -15.04 2.49
N ALA A 144 19.47 -14.90 1.85
CA ALA A 144 20.56 -14.04 2.35
C ALA A 144 20.39 -12.57 1.94
N SER A 145 19.46 -12.27 1.04
CA SER A 145 19.23 -10.94 0.51
C SER A 145 18.34 -10.12 1.44
N SER A 146 18.56 -8.81 1.47
CA SER A 146 17.76 -7.89 2.24
C SER A 146 17.60 -6.55 1.54
N CYS A 147 16.49 -5.89 1.84
CA CYS A 147 16.22 -4.52 1.44
C CYS A 147 15.90 -3.66 2.66
N THR A 148 16.27 -2.39 2.59
CA THR A 148 15.90 -1.40 3.61
C THR A 148 14.69 -0.63 3.13
N LEU A 149 13.70 -0.48 3.99
CA LEU A 149 12.54 0.38 3.80
C LEU A 149 12.52 1.42 4.92
N VAL A 150 12.38 2.69 4.57
CA VAL A 150 12.26 3.80 5.52
C VAL A 150 10.92 4.47 5.28
N VAL A 151 10.00 4.36 6.23
CA VAL A 151 8.75 5.11 6.24
C VAL A 151 9.01 6.42 6.98
N THR A 152 8.97 7.54 6.25
CA THR A 152 9.26 8.87 6.81
C THR A 152 8.02 9.58 7.33
N SER A 153 6.85 9.28 6.76
CA SER A 153 5.59 9.91 7.14
C SER A 153 4.45 8.95 6.86
N ASP A 154 3.50 8.91 7.78
CA ASP A 154 2.22 8.23 7.68
C ASP A 154 1.19 9.15 8.31
N GLN A 155 0.38 9.81 7.48
CA GLN A 155 -0.54 10.87 7.92
C GLN A 155 -1.93 10.62 7.33
N PRO A 156 -3.01 10.95 8.06
CA PRO A 156 -4.35 10.96 7.49
C PRO A 156 -4.41 11.75 6.19
N GLY A 157 -5.00 11.14 5.16
CA GLY A 157 -5.24 11.75 3.87
C GLY A 157 -6.51 12.60 3.85
N GLN A 158 -6.89 13.06 2.66
CA GLN A 158 -8.14 13.83 2.47
C GLN A 158 -9.40 12.96 2.55
N LEU A 159 -9.25 11.66 2.30
CA LEU A 159 -10.34 10.69 2.32
C LEU A 159 -10.28 9.87 3.60
N THR A 160 -11.43 9.71 4.26
CA THR A 160 -11.54 8.89 5.47
C THR A 160 -11.09 7.46 5.20
N GLY A 161 -10.29 6.90 6.11
CA GLY A 161 -9.75 5.54 5.97
C GLY A 161 -8.61 5.43 4.94
N ILE A 162 -8.09 6.56 4.45
CA ILE A 162 -6.92 6.61 3.59
C ILE A 162 -5.86 7.50 4.24
N ASN A 163 -4.65 6.96 4.39
CA ASN A 163 -3.48 7.75 4.76
C ASN A 163 -2.63 8.06 3.52
N ARG A 164 -1.84 9.14 3.60
CA ARG A 164 -0.74 9.39 2.69
C ARG A 164 0.56 8.98 3.37
N MET A 165 1.27 8.05 2.76
CA MET A 165 2.53 7.54 3.27
C MET A 165 3.69 7.89 2.34
N GLN A 166 4.79 8.33 2.93
CA GLN A 166 5.99 8.72 2.22
C GLN A 166 7.21 8.03 2.79
N GLY A 167 8.15 7.69 1.92
CA GLY A 167 9.37 7.06 2.35
C GLY A 167 10.32 6.68 1.24
N ARG A 168 11.25 5.81 1.57
CA ARG A 168 12.35 5.38 0.71
C ARG A 168 12.59 3.89 0.83
N PHE A 169 13.16 3.29 -0.21
CA PHE A 169 13.63 1.91 -0.16
C PHE A 169 14.92 1.71 -0.95
N SER A 170 15.67 0.68 -0.61
CA SER A 170 16.88 0.29 -1.33
C SER A 170 17.16 -1.19 -1.17
N CYS A 171 17.69 -1.80 -2.23
CA CYS A 171 18.12 -3.19 -2.25
C CYS A 171 19.55 -3.23 -2.79
N GLN A 172 20.50 -3.81 -2.04
CA GLN A 172 21.86 -3.98 -2.58
C GLN A 172 21.91 -5.11 -3.60
N LEU A 173 21.07 -6.12 -3.40
CA LEU A 173 20.94 -7.28 -4.27
C LEU A 173 19.48 -7.75 -4.22
N LEU A 174 18.80 -7.67 -5.36
CA LEU A 174 17.47 -8.21 -5.58
C LEU A 174 17.60 -9.28 -6.67
N PRO A 175 17.44 -10.57 -6.34
CA PRO A 175 17.73 -11.64 -7.28
C PRO A 175 16.69 -11.67 -8.41
N ALA A 176 17.15 -12.06 -9.60
CA ALA A 176 16.31 -12.14 -10.79
C ALA A 176 15.46 -13.42 -10.79
N TYR A 177 14.21 -13.29 -11.25
CA TYR A 177 13.32 -14.42 -11.48
C TYR A 177 13.66 -15.09 -12.82
N THR A 178 14.18 -16.32 -12.76
CA THR A 178 14.87 -16.98 -13.89
C THR A 178 13.95 -17.60 -14.94
N ALA A 179 12.62 -17.43 -14.85
CA ALA A 179 11.71 -18.14 -15.76
C ALA A 179 11.82 -17.68 -17.22
N HIS A 180 12.34 -16.47 -17.50
CA HIS A 180 12.28 -15.92 -18.86
C HIS A 180 13.58 -15.29 -19.41
N HIS A 181 14.56 -14.87 -18.59
CA HIS A 181 15.79 -14.25 -19.10
C HIS A 181 16.97 -14.47 -18.12
N PRO A 182 18.23 -14.65 -18.57
CA PRO A 182 19.39 -14.57 -17.69
C PRO A 182 19.65 -13.09 -17.41
N GLN A 183 19.07 -12.58 -16.33
CA GLN A 183 19.29 -11.21 -15.86
C GLN A 183 20.10 -11.28 -14.58
N ASP A 184 21.17 -10.48 -14.51
CA ASP A 184 21.91 -10.29 -13.28
C ASP A 184 20.98 -9.73 -12.18
N ALA A 185 21.40 -9.86 -10.92
CA ALA A 185 20.67 -9.27 -9.82
C ALA A 185 20.51 -7.75 -10.00
N LEU A 186 19.42 -7.22 -9.46
CA LEU A 186 19.11 -5.79 -9.50
C LEU A 186 19.56 -5.13 -8.20
N LYS A 187 20.32 -4.06 -8.32
CA LYS A 187 20.58 -3.12 -7.24
C LYS A 187 19.65 -1.94 -7.39
N VAL A 188 18.85 -1.67 -6.36
CA VAL A 188 17.97 -0.51 -6.31
C VAL A 188 18.53 0.55 -5.38
N THR A 189 18.79 1.72 -5.94
CA THR A 189 19.29 2.90 -5.23
C THR A 189 18.30 4.05 -5.35
N ASP A 190 18.19 4.85 -4.28
CA ASP A 190 17.30 6.01 -4.21
C ASP A 190 15.84 5.69 -4.56
N GLY A 191 15.33 4.54 -4.11
CA GLY A 191 13.90 4.26 -4.18
C GLY A 191 13.14 5.24 -3.28
N ARG A 192 12.09 5.87 -3.81
CA ARG A 192 11.20 6.81 -3.11
C ARG A 192 9.77 6.47 -3.42
N PHE A 193 8.92 6.52 -2.41
CA PHE A 193 7.49 6.30 -2.54
C PHE A 193 6.72 7.44 -1.89
N ASP A 194 5.62 7.82 -2.53
CA ASP A 194 4.58 8.71 -2.01
C ASP A 194 3.25 8.10 -2.43
N VAL A 195 2.59 7.42 -1.51
CA VAL A 195 1.46 6.53 -1.81
C VAL A 195 0.25 6.85 -0.95
N LEU A 196 -0.92 6.66 -1.52
CA LEU A 196 -2.16 6.58 -0.78
C LEU A 196 -2.34 5.14 -0.30
N ILE A 197 -2.62 4.95 0.98
CA ILE A 197 -2.77 3.65 1.63
C ILE A 197 -4.12 3.53 2.31
N ILE A 198 -4.85 2.44 2.06
CA ILE A 198 -6.08 2.14 2.80
C ILE A 198 -5.71 1.67 4.19
N VAL A 199 -6.29 2.31 5.20
CA VAL A 199 -6.13 1.96 6.60
C VAL A 199 -7.32 1.10 7.03
N GLU A 200 -7.04 -0.16 7.33
CA GLU A 200 -7.98 -1.07 7.97
C GLU A 200 -7.66 -1.18 9.46
N SER A 201 -8.71 -0.99 10.25
CA SER A 201 -8.75 -1.21 11.70
C SER A 201 -8.93 -2.68 12.02
#